data_AF-A0AAD9JPK6-F1
#
_entry.id   AF-A0AAD9JPK6-F1
#
_cell.length_a   1.000
_cell.length_b   1.000
_cell.length_c   1.000
_cell.angle_alpha   90.00
_cell.angle_beta   90.00
_cell.angle_gamma   90.00
#
_symmetry.space_group_name_H-M   'P 1'
#
loop_
_entity.id
_entity.type
_entity.pdbx_description
1 polymer ?
#
loop_
_entity_poly.entity_id
_entity_poly.type
_entity_poly.pdbx_seq_one_letter_code
_entity_poly.pdbx_strand_id
1 'polypeptide(L)'
;MNCNFNKCYCEHCHSSRNGSVYRVRGQPAKKYGVPVGWSRIGLHTPVQAEAHDAFAKWHRAYHGTKTHRVADILKVGHLIRPGNTHFGDIAMGGEEVRVGHSSNIPEDMTTCIFLSPSFRYAAREAYATPSRYFDDETQTWYYAQVVIKVLVLPDSYGTCGQSVRTEFTKDPEIEDSEFEWYTKERGSIIIYGLLISLQGSDDGSDSDW
;
A
#
# COMPACT_ATOMS: atom_id res chain seq x y z
N MET A 1 -3.19 -14.15 10.50
CA MET A 1 -3.80 -13.98 9.17
C MET A 1 -5.25 -14.39 9.26
N ASN A 2 -6.13 -13.74 8.48
CA ASN A 2 -7.54 -14.13 8.39
C ASN A 2 -7.85 -14.58 6.96
N CYS A 3 -7.73 -15.89 6.72
CA CYS A 3 -7.80 -16.51 5.40
C CYS A 3 -9.16 -16.34 4.71
N ASN A 4 -10.24 -16.16 5.47
CA ASN A 4 -11.57 -15.86 4.94
C ASN A 4 -11.62 -14.53 4.17
N PHE A 5 -10.62 -13.67 4.38
CA PHE A 5 -10.46 -12.40 3.68
C PHE A 5 -9.34 -12.43 2.63
N ASN A 6 -8.78 -13.58 2.28
CA ASN A 6 -7.89 -13.67 1.12
C ASN A 6 -8.68 -13.37 -0.17
N LYS A 7 -8.03 -12.70 -1.13
CA LYS A 7 -8.70 -12.35 -2.39
C LYS A 7 -7.72 -12.22 -3.54
N CYS A 8 -7.89 -13.02 -4.59
CA CYS A 8 -7.23 -12.81 -5.86
C CYS A 8 -7.93 -11.71 -6.66
N TYR A 9 -7.18 -10.75 -7.20
CA TYR A 9 -7.63 -9.68 -8.07
C TYR A 9 -7.03 -9.79 -9.49
N CYS A 10 -6.51 -10.94 -9.91
CA CYS A 10 -6.16 -11.16 -11.32
C CYS A 10 -7.33 -10.81 -12.24
N GLU A 11 -7.06 -10.51 -13.51
CA GLU A 11 -8.08 -10.09 -14.47
C GLU A 11 -9.27 -11.05 -14.52
N HIS A 12 -9.01 -12.36 -14.58
CA HIS A 12 -10.05 -13.38 -14.57
C HIS A 12 -10.93 -13.32 -13.30
N CYS A 13 -10.31 -13.32 -12.11
CA CYS A 13 -11.05 -13.22 -10.87
C CYS A 13 -11.79 -11.87 -10.74
N HIS A 14 -11.21 -10.78 -11.20
CA HIS A 14 -11.85 -9.46 -11.14
C HIS A 14 -13.08 -9.39 -12.07
N SER A 15 -12.91 -9.77 -13.33
CA SER A 15 -13.95 -9.76 -14.37
C SER A 15 -15.10 -10.71 -14.05
N SER A 16 -14.83 -11.91 -13.52
CA SER A 16 -15.88 -12.86 -13.09
C SER A 16 -16.81 -12.32 -12.00
N ARG A 17 -16.39 -11.27 -11.29
CA ARG A 17 -17.22 -10.59 -10.27
C ARG A 17 -17.92 -9.35 -10.83
N ASN A 18 -17.88 -9.13 -12.14
CA ASN A 18 -18.32 -7.92 -12.85
C ASN A 18 -17.88 -6.65 -12.10
N GLY A 19 -16.65 -6.66 -11.61
CA GLY A 19 -16.15 -5.62 -10.72
C GLY A 19 -15.80 -4.38 -11.50
N SER A 20 -16.23 -3.21 -11.01
CA SER A 20 -15.57 -1.96 -11.40
C SER A 20 -14.15 -1.92 -10.83
N VAL A 21 -13.23 -1.36 -11.62
CA VAL A 21 -11.84 -1.08 -11.23
C VAL A 21 -11.73 0.07 -10.22
N TYR A 22 -12.84 0.76 -9.94
CA TYR A 22 -12.97 1.72 -8.84
C TYR A 22 -14.18 1.41 -7.96
N ARG A 23 -14.10 1.80 -6.69
CA ARG A 23 -15.19 1.63 -5.73
C ARG A 23 -15.32 2.87 -4.86
N VAL A 24 -16.50 3.05 -4.28
CA VAL A 24 -16.81 4.14 -3.36
C VAL A 24 -17.09 3.57 -1.97
N ARG A 25 -16.44 4.09 -0.93
CA ARG A 25 -16.59 3.68 0.47
C ARG A 25 -16.33 4.86 1.42
N GLY A 26 -16.75 4.68 2.68
CA GLY A 26 -16.56 5.65 3.75
C GLY A 26 -17.69 6.68 3.84
N GLN A 27 -17.62 7.48 4.89
CA GLN A 27 -18.55 8.55 5.21
C GLN A 27 -17.73 9.79 5.66
N PRO A 28 -17.59 10.83 4.83
CA PRO A 28 -18.17 10.99 3.50
C PRO A 28 -17.66 9.96 2.48
N ALA A 29 -18.41 9.79 1.38
CA ALA A 29 -18.07 8.80 0.38
C ALA A 29 -16.80 9.22 -0.41
N LYS A 30 -15.78 8.35 -0.43
CA LYS A 30 -14.55 8.55 -1.23
C LYS A 30 -14.35 7.39 -2.21
N LYS A 31 -13.90 7.74 -3.42
CA LYS A 31 -13.53 6.76 -4.45
C LYS A 31 -12.11 6.24 -4.21
N TYR A 32 -11.86 4.98 -4.53
CA TYR A 32 -10.53 4.38 -4.49
C TYR A 32 -10.37 3.31 -5.58
N GLY A 33 -9.13 3.13 -6.04
CA GLY A 33 -8.78 2.13 -7.07
C GLY A 33 -8.78 0.70 -6.52
N VAL A 34 -9.23 -0.26 -7.32
CA VAL A 34 -9.17 -1.69 -7.00
C VAL A 34 -7.83 -2.26 -7.48
N PRO A 35 -7.16 -3.13 -6.70
CA PRO A 35 -5.83 -3.62 -7.05
C PRO A 35 -5.86 -4.77 -8.07
N VAL A 36 -6.36 -4.49 -9.27
CA VAL A 36 -6.43 -5.49 -10.36
C VAL A 36 -5.01 -5.97 -10.71
N GLY A 37 -4.85 -7.27 -10.92
CA GLY A 37 -3.56 -7.94 -11.15
C GLY A 37 -2.87 -8.45 -9.89
N TRP A 38 -3.37 -8.11 -8.70
CA TRP A 38 -2.71 -8.44 -7.42
C TRP A 38 -3.47 -9.50 -6.62
N SER A 39 -2.86 -10.01 -5.54
CA SER A 39 -3.52 -10.85 -4.55
C SER A 39 -3.46 -10.22 -3.18
N ARG A 40 -4.56 -10.31 -2.41
CA ARG A 40 -4.63 -9.87 -1.01
C ARG A 40 -4.55 -11.05 -0.07
N ILE A 41 -3.64 -10.98 0.90
CA ILE A 41 -3.69 -11.74 2.14
C ILE A 41 -4.45 -10.91 3.18
N GLY A 42 -5.51 -11.50 3.76
CA GLY A 42 -6.30 -10.87 4.81
C GLY A 42 -5.54 -10.79 6.12
N LEU A 43 -5.45 -9.60 6.71
CA LEU A 43 -4.85 -9.40 8.02
C LEU A 43 -5.92 -9.40 9.12
N HIS A 44 -5.53 -9.78 10.33
CA HIS A 44 -6.39 -9.56 11.49
C HIS A 44 -6.50 -8.06 11.76
N THR A 45 -7.72 -7.59 11.97
CA THR A 45 -7.97 -6.21 12.36
C THR A 45 -8.17 -6.11 13.88
N PRO A 46 -7.77 -4.99 14.48
CA PRO A 46 -8.01 -4.74 15.90
C PRO A 46 -9.52 -4.63 16.19
N VAL A 47 -9.94 -4.90 17.43
CA VAL A 47 -11.36 -4.85 17.88
C VAL A 47 -11.98 -3.47 17.62
N GLN A 48 -11.15 -2.42 17.69
CA GLN A 48 -11.51 -1.05 17.38
C GLN A 48 -12.07 -0.89 15.96
N ALA A 49 -11.65 -1.72 15.00
CA ALA A 49 -12.17 -1.67 13.63
C ALA A 49 -13.67 -1.97 13.58
N GLU A 50 -14.14 -2.92 14.40
CA GLU A 50 -15.54 -3.27 14.52
C GLU A 50 -16.29 -2.24 15.36
N ALA A 51 -15.73 -1.82 16.50
CA ALA A 51 -16.34 -0.83 17.38
C ALA A 51 -16.62 0.50 16.68
N HIS A 52 -15.76 0.91 15.74
CA HIS A 52 -15.95 2.12 14.94
C HIS A 52 -16.74 1.91 13.65
N ASP A 53 -17.18 0.68 13.35
CA ASP A 53 -17.73 0.31 12.04
C ASP A 53 -16.82 0.80 10.88
N ALA A 54 -15.51 0.65 11.09
CA ALA A 54 -14.49 1.25 10.24
C ALA A 54 -14.60 0.70 8.81
N PHE A 55 -15.03 -0.55 8.63
CA PHE A 55 -15.16 -1.12 7.30
C PHE A 55 -16.23 -0.43 6.44
N ALA A 56 -17.29 0.12 7.05
CA ALA A 56 -18.32 0.88 6.35
C ALA A 56 -18.00 2.38 6.30
N LYS A 57 -17.53 2.95 7.42
CA LYS A 57 -17.44 4.41 7.62
C LYS A 57 -16.09 5.02 7.25
N TRP A 58 -15.01 4.28 7.30
CA TRP A 58 -13.68 4.84 7.03
C TRP A 58 -13.28 4.69 5.55
N HIS A 59 -12.39 5.58 5.10
CA HIS A 59 -11.91 5.61 3.72
C HIS A 59 -10.93 4.46 3.45
N ARG A 60 -10.72 4.16 2.15
CA ARG A 60 -9.78 3.13 1.70
C ARG A 60 -8.59 3.77 1.02
N ALA A 61 -7.41 3.34 1.44
CA ALA A 61 -6.16 3.77 0.85
C ALA A 61 -5.12 2.65 0.85
N TYR A 62 -3.97 2.99 0.30
CA TYR A 62 -2.85 2.11 0.07
C TYR A 62 -1.55 2.79 0.51
N HIS A 63 -0.63 2.00 1.05
CA HIS A 63 0.72 2.42 1.38
C HIS A 63 1.71 1.50 0.66
N GLY A 64 2.41 2.02 -0.35
CA GLY A 64 3.52 1.31 -0.97
C GLY A 64 4.68 1.19 0.02
N THR A 65 5.31 0.03 0.09
CA THR A 65 6.45 -0.20 0.97
C THR A 65 7.43 -1.19 0.37
N LYS A 66 8.62 -1.28 0.96
CA LYS A 66 9.62 -2.28 0.57
C LYS A 66 9.30 -3.63 1.21
N THR A 67 9.58 -4.71 0.49
CA THR A 67 9.32 -6.09 0.96
C THR A 67 9.93 -6.39 2.32
N HIS A 68 11.17 -5.98 2.57
CA HIS A 68 11.84 -6.22 3.86
C HIS A 68 11.20 -5.48 5.05
N ARG A 69 10.35 -4.46 4.84
CA ARG A 69 9.64 -3.74 5.92
C ARG A 69 8.31 -4.38 6.30
N VAL A 70 7.81 -5.33 5.51
CA VAL A 70 6.51 -5.98 5.75
C VAL A 70 6.52 -6.70 7.09
N ALA A 71 7.57 -7.44 7.42
CA ALA A 71 7.68 -8.14 8.69
C ALA A 71 7.59 -7.19 9.90
N ASP A 72 8.27 -6.05 9.83
CA ASP A 72 8.22 -5.03 10.88
C ASP A 72 6.83 -4.44 11.04
N ILE A 73 6.20 -4.02 9.93
CA ILE A 73 4.82 -3.46 9.92
C ILE A 73 3.82 -4.46 10.51
N LEU A 74 3.93 -5.73 10.12
CA LEU A 74 3.05 -6.79 10.63
C LEU A 74 3.29 -7.09 12.10
N LYS A 75 4.55 -7.04 12.56
CA LYS A 75 4.93 -7.26 13.95
C LYS A 75 4.38 -6.17 14.88
N VAL A 76 4.46 -4.90 14.47
CA VAL A 76 3.96 -3.77 15.28
C VAL A 76 2.48 -3.48 15.05
N GLY A 77 1.88 -4.02 13.98
CA GLY A 77 0.46 -3.89 13.67
C GLY A 77 0.03 -2.52 13.12
N HIS A 78 0.98 -1.65 12.77
CA HIS A 78 0.73 -0.31 12.23
C HIS A 78 1.85 0.14 11.28
N LEU A 79 1.59 1.19 10.49
CA LEU A 79 2.58 1.73 9.54
C LEU A 79 3.69 2.48 10.28
N ILE A 80 4.93 2.24 9.88
CA ILE A 80 6.14 2.82 10.48
C ILE A 80 6.44 4.17 9.85
N ARG A 81 6.76 5.18 10.67
CA ARG A 81 7.06 6.55 10.21
C ARG A 81 8.51 6.73 9.77
N PRO A 82 8.75 7.58 8.76
CA PRO A 82 10.09 8.11 8.50
C PRO A 82 10.68 8.83 9.72
N GLY A 83 11.98 8.62 9.99
CA GLY A 83 12.73 9.35 11.01
C GLY A 83 12.42 9.05 12.49
N ASN A 84 11.56 8.07 12.79
CA ASN A 84 11.18 7.80 14.17
C ASN A 84 12.20 6.87 14.88
N THR A 85 12.98 7.43 15.82
CA THR A 85 13.98 6.72 16.64
C THR A 85 13.46 6.35 18.05
N HIS A 86 12.19 6.62 18.35
CA HIS A 86 11.62 6.29 19.67
C HIS A 86 11.43 4.78 19.86
N PHE A 87 11.88 4.30 21.03
CA PHE A 87 11.76 2.92 21.53
C PHE A 87 10.34 2.36 21.32
N GLY A 88 10.17 1.55 20.27
CA GLY A 88 8.89 0.90 19.93
C GLY A 88 8.62 0.83 18.42
N ASP A 89 9.08 1.83 17.65
CA ASP A 89 8.81 1.94 16.19
C ASP A 89 10.07 1.85 15.33
N ILE A 90 11.20 1.49 15.94
CA ILE A 90 12.39 1.10 15.20
C ILE A 90 12.00 -0.15 14.43
N ALA A 91 11.84 -0.03 13.10
CA ALA A 91 11.87 -1.17 12.21
C ALA A 91 13.06 -2.04 12.63
N MET A 92 12.83 -3.30 12.99
CA MET A 92 13.82 -4.16 13.62
C MET A 92 14.92 -4.49 12.61
N GLY A 93 15.82 -3.54 12.40
CA GLY A 93 16.77 -3.53 11.30
C GLY A 93 17.66 -2.28 11.22
N GLY A 94 17.49 -1.29 12.11
CA GLY A 94 18.45 -0.19 12.30
C GLY A 94 18.58 0.83 11.15
N GLU A 95 17.94 0.59 10.01
CA GLU A 95 17.88 1.56 8.93
C GLU A 95 16.84 2.64 9.24
N GLU A 96 17.32 3.88 9.40
CA GLU A 96 16.51 5.08 9.24
C GLU A 96 15.68 4.94 7.97
N VAL A 97 14.36 5.05 8.10
CA VAL A 97 13.47 5.17 6.96
C VAL A 97 13.82 6.50 6.29
N ARG A 98 14.72 6.44 5.31
CA ARG A 98 15.09 7.59 4.47
C ARG A 98 13.81 8.13 3.87
N VAL A 99 13.63 9.45 3.96
CA VAL A 99 12.53 10.18 3.31
C VAL A 99 12.56 9.79 1.83
N GLY A 100 11.64 8.92 1.43
CA GLY A 100 11.62 8.34 0.11
C GLY A 100 10.99 9.26 -0.92
N HIS A 101 10.90 10.57 -0.68
CA HIS A 101 10.10 11.47 -1.49
C HIS A 101 10.86 12.75 -1.80
N SER A 102 10.50 13.37 -2.92
CA SER A 102 11.24 14.44 -3.58
C SER A 102 11.74 15.54 -2.64
N SER A 103 12.83 16.21 -3.03
CA SER A 103 13.47 17.34 -2.32
C SER A 103 12.58 18.57 -2.10
N ASN A 104 11.28 18.48 -2.38
CA ASN A 104 10.30 19.57 -2.33
C ASN A 104 9.18 19.34 -1.30
N ILE A 105 9.23 18.26 -0.51
CA ILE A 105 8.26 18.08 0.58
C ILE A 105 8.61 19.03 1.73
N PRO A 106 7.65 19.85 2.21
CA PRO A 106 7.85 20.69 3.39
C PRO A 106 8.42 19.92 4.59
N GLU A 107 9.33 20.54 5.34
CA GLU A 107 10.02 19.88 6.47
C GLU A 107 9.04 19.29 7.50
N ASP A 108 7.92 19.95 7.73
CA ASP A 108 6.86 19.49 8.63
C ASP A 108 6.16 18.22 8.13
N MET A 109 6.23 17.89 6.85
CA MET A 109 5.64 16.67 6.27
C MET A 109 6.60 15.47 6.24
N THR A 110 7.87 15.66 6.58
CA THR A 110 8.91 14.60 6.55
C THR A 110 8.63 13.44 7.53
N THR A 111 7.82 13.67 8.56
CA THR A 111 7.45 12.67 9.58
C THR A 111 6.06 12.07 9.37
N CYS A 112 5.37 12.48 8.30
CA CYS A 112 4.03 11.98 7.97
C CYS A 112 4.07 10.56 7.42
N ILE A 113 2.97 9.84 7.61
CA ILE A 113 2.66 8.63 6.86
C ILE A 113 1.95 9.08 5.58
N PHE A 114 2.45 8.63 4.42
CA PHE A 114 1.84 8.89 3.13
C PHE A 114 1.03 7.69 2.65
N LEU A 115 -0.16 7.97 2.14
CA LEU A 115 -1.14 7.00 1.64
C LEU A 115 -1.69 7.50 0.31
N SER A 116 -2.34 6.63 -0.46
CA SER A 116 -3.07 7.03 -1.66
C SER A 116 -4.37 6.25 -1.82
N PRO A 117 -5.48 6.89 -2.24
CA PRO A 117 -6.67 6.18 -2.71
C PRO A 117 -6.48 5.59 -4.11
N SER A 118 -5.49 6.07 -4.88
CA SER A 118 -5.08 5.48 -6.15
C SER A 118 -4.15 4.30 -5.90
N PHE A 119 -4.66 3.09 -6.16
CA PHE A 119 -3.81 1.91 -6.08
C PHE A 119 -2.64 1.96 -7.06
N ARG A 120 -2.89 2.44 -8.29
CA ARG A 120 -1.87 2.56 -9.35
C ARG A 120 -0.73 3.47 -8.91
N TYR A 121 -1.04 4.53 -8.18
CA TYR A 121 -0.03 5.44 -7.63
C TYR A 121 0.76 4.78 -6.50
N ALA A 122 0.08 4.18 -5.51
CA ALA A 122 0.75 3.52 -4.39
C ALA A 122 1.60 2.29 -4.79
N ALA A 123 1.27 1.63 -5.90
CA ALA A 123 1.97 0.46 -6.40
C ALA A 123 3.18 0.79 -7.30
N ARG A 124 3.48 2.07 -7.56
CA ARG A 124 4.64 2.46 -8.37
C ARG A 124 5.94 2.01 -7.69
N GLU A 125 6.94 1.68 -8.49
CA GLU A 125 8.24 1.19 -7.99
C GLU A 125 8.96 2.15 -7.03
N ALA A 126 8.70 3.46 -7.16
CA ALA A 126 9.21 4.47 -6.24
C ALA A 126 8.70 4.29 -4.80
N TYR A 127 7.51 3.70 -4.62
CA TYR A 127 6.88 3.45 -3.32
C TYR A 127 6.88 1.96 -2.94
N ALA A 128 6.59 1.10 -3.91
CA ALA A 128 6.53 -0.36 -3.79
C ALA A 128 7.59 -1.01 -4.68
N THR A 129 8.86 -0.82 -4.32
CA THR A 129 10.00 -1.29 -5.13
C THR A 129 9.97 -2.82 -5.25
N PRO A 130 9.99 -3.37 -6.49
CA PRO A 130 10.11 -4.81 -6.69
C PRO A 130 11.40 -5.36 -6.06
N SER A 131 11.32 -6.54 -5.47
CA SER A 131 12.48 -7.29 -5.00
C SER A 131 12.45 -8.71 -5.54
N ARG A 132 13.62 -9.25 -5.87
CA ARG A 132 13.74 -10.65 -6.28
C ARG A 132 13.30 -11.58 -5.14
N TYR A 133 12.50 -12.57 -5.48
CA TYR A 133 12.03 -13.65 -4.61
C TYR A 133 12.23 -14.96 -5.36
N PHE A 134 12.90 -15.92 -4.73
CA PHE A 134 13.00 -17.27 -5.25
C PHE A 134 11.91 -18.10 -4.61
N ASP A 135 11.07 -18.72 -5.42
CA ASP A 135 10.03 -19.62 -4.95
C ASP A 135 10.54 -21.06 -4.95
N ASP A 136 10.75 -21.62 -3.76
CA ASP A 136 11.24 -22.98 -3.61
C ASP A 136 10.24 -24.04 -4.12
N GLU A 137 8.93 -23.74 -4.15
CA GLU A 137 7.92 -24.69 -4.62
C GLU A 137 7.94 -24.82 -6.15
N THR A 138 8.05 -23.69 -6.86
CA THR A 138 8.06 -23.65 -8.32
C THR A 138 9.47 -23.60 -8.92
N GLN A 139 10.51 -23.52 -8.08
CA GLN A 139 11.92 -23.41 -8.47
C GLN A 139 12.17 -22.25 -9.46
N THR A 140 11.48 -21.12 -9.26
CA THR A 140 11.45 -20.00 -10.20
C THR A 140 11.72 -18.68 -9.49
N TRP A 141 12.42 -17.76 -10.17
CA TRP A 141 12.61 -16.39 -9.71
C TRP A 141 11.42 -15.51 -10.09
N TYR A 142 11.04 -14.64 -9.17
CA TYR A 142 9.99 -13.65 -9.35
C TYR A 142 10.48 -12.27 -8.89
N TYR A 143 9.91 -11.24 -9.49
CA TYR A 143 9.90 -9.90 -8.93
C TYR A 143 8.64 -9.72 -8.10
N ALA A 144 8.82 -9.65 -6.78
CA ALA A 144 7.75 -9.44 -5.81
C ALA A 144 7.59 -7.97 -5.47
N GLN A 145 6.36 -7.46 -5.54
CA GLN A 145 6.00 -6.14 -5.03
C GLN A 145 4.94 -6.26 -3.94
N VAL A 146 4.96 -5.34 -2.97
CA VAL A 146 4.05 -5.34 -1.84
C VAL A 146 3.42 -3.97 -1.59
N VAL A 147 2.15 -3.97 -1.21
CA VAL A 147 1.39 -2.77 -0.82
C VAL A 147 0.54 -3.09 0.40
N ILE A 148 0.56 -2.22 1.42
CA ILE A 148 -0.32 -2.36 2.57
C ILE A 148 -1.66 -1.70 2.28
N LYS A 149 -2.74 -2.44 2.44
CA LYS A 149 -4.11 -1.96 2.27
C LYS A 149 -4.66 -1.49 3.62
N VAL A 150 -5.15 -0.26 3.66
CA VAL A 150 -5.53 0.40 4.90
C VAL A 150 -6.94 1.00 4.89
N LEU A 151 -7.48 1.11 6.10
CA LEU A 151 -8.61 1.93 6.50
C LEU A 151 -8.05 3.23 7.06
N VAL A 152 -8.63 4.37 6.68
CA VAL A 152 -8.23 5.69 7.16
C VAL A 152 -9.44 6.42 7.71
N LEU A 153 -9.35 6.87 8.95
CA LEU A 153 -10.40 7.67 9.59
C LEU A 153 -10.64 8.95 8.76
N PRO A 154 -11.89 9.30 8.44
CA PRO A 154 -12.18 10.58 7.79
C PRO A 154 -11.69 11.76 8.65
N ASP A 155 -11.31 12.86 7.99
CA ASP A 155 -10.84 14.11 8.61
C ASP A 155 -9.53 14.02 9.41
N SER A 156 -8.89 12.84 9.49
CA SER A 156 -7.63 12.63 10.21
C SER A 156 -6.37 12.76 9.33
N TYR A 157 -6.52 13.29 8.11
CA TYR A 157 -5.45 13.37 7.12
C TYR A 157 -5.62 14.60 6.24
N GLY A 158 -4.49 15.16 5.80
CA GLY A 158 -4.45 16.17 4.75
C GLY A 158 -4.31 15.53 3.37
N THR A 159 -4.65 16.28 2.32
CA THR A 159 -4.50 15.86 0.93
C THR A 159 -3.49 16.75 0.22
N CYS A 160 -2.72 16.17 -0.70
CA CYS A 160 -1.86 16.93 -1.60
C CYS A 160 -1.82 16.31 -3.00
N GLY A 161 -1.38 17.14 -3.95
CA GLY A 161 -1.02 16.69 -5.28
C GLY A 161 0.16 15.70 -5.28
N GLN A 162 0.51 15.21 -6.46
CA GLN A 162 1.61 14.26 -6.63
C GLN A 162 2.95 14.84 -6.16
N SER A 163 3.65 14.15 -5.25
CA SER A 163 5.01 14.52 -4.81
C SER A 163 6.12 14.10 -5.77
N VAL A 164 5.85 13.18 -6.72
CA VAL A 164 6.85 12.63 -7.65
C VAL A 164 6.76 13.29 -9.03
N ARG A 165 7.86 13.90 -9.47
CA ARG A 165 7.99 14.72 -10.71
C ARG A 165 8.07 13.94 -12.04
N THR A 166 8.02 12.61 -12.02
CA THR A 166 8.12 11.80 -13.25
C THR A 166 6.81 11.80 -14.00
N GLU A 167 6.84 11.59 -15.32
CA GLU A 167 5.65 11.34 -16.15
C GLU A 167 4.84 10.15 -15.59
N PHE A 168 3.80 10.45 -14.82
CA PHE A 168 2.83 9.48 -14.35
C PHE A 168 1.58 9.60 -15.21
N THR A 169 1.15 8.49 -15.80
CA THR A 169 -0.19 8.44 -16.38
C THR A 169 -1.20 8.61 -15.27
N LYS A 170 -1.81 9.80 -15.22
CA LYS A 170 -2.82 10.19 -14.23
C LYS A 170 -3.89 9.10 -14.08
N ASP A 171 -4.24 8.79 -12.85
CA ASP A 171 -5.41 7.96 -12.54
C ASP A 171 -6.66 8.69 -13.08
N PRO A 172 -7.43 8.06 -13.98
CA PRO A 172 -8.54 8.74 -14.64
C PRO A 172 -9.69 9.10 -13.70
N GLU A 173 -9.78 8.45 -12.53
CA GLU A 173 -10.96 8.52 -11.67
C GLU A 173 -10.68 9.16 -10.29
N ILE A 174 -9.41 9.45 -10.01
CA ILE A 174 -8.94 10.12 -8.79
C ILE A 174 -8.38 11.50 -9.17
N GLU A 175 -8.87 12.54 -8.49
CA GLU A 175 -8.43 13.91 -8.71
C GLU A 175 -6.97 14.11 -8.28
N ASP A 176 -6.24 14.99 -8.98
CA ASP A 176 -4.81 15.19 -8.70
C ASP A 176 -4.56 15.62 -7.25
N SER A 177 -5.41 16.52 -6.73
CA SER A 177 -5.35 17.02 -5.35
C SER A 177 -5.58 15.95 -4.28
N GLU A 178 -6.08 14.78 -4.65
CA GLU A 178 -6.43 13.67 -3.76
C GLU A 178 -5.47 12.49 -3.91
N PHE A 179 -4.38 12.63 -4.68
CA PHE A 179 -3.48 11.51 -4.92
C PHE A 179 -2.71 11.07 -3.70
N GLU A 180 -2.25 12.01 -2.89
CA GLU A 180 -1.50 11.71 -1.68
C GLU A 180 -2.28 12.21 -0.48
N TRP A 181 -2.48 11.30 0.47
CA TRP A 181 -3.00 11.60 1.79
C TRP A 181 -1.85 11.51 2.77
N TYR A 182 -1.76 12.45 3.69
CA TYR A 182 -0.70 12.47 4.70
C TYR A 182 -1.28 12.67 6.09
N THR A 183 -0.71 11.99 7.08
CA THR A 183 -1.14 12.13 8.47
C THR A 183 -0.02 11.90 9.47
N LYS A 184 -0.08 12.62 10.60
CA LYS A 184 0.72 12.41 11.80
C LYS A 184 -0.08 11.80 12.95
N GLU A 185 -1.35 11.47 12.73
CA GLU A 185 -2.20 10.91 13.76
C GLU A 185 -1.93 9.41 13.89
N ARG A 186 -1.65 8.96 15.13
CA ARG A 186 -1.55 7.54 15.44
C ARG A 186 -2.95 7.02 15.75
N GLY A 187 -3.30 5.83 15.26
CA GLY A 187 -4.61 5.21 15.49
C GLY A 187 -5.70 5.57 14.48
N SER A 188 -5.44 6.52 13.57
CA SER A 188 -6.33 6.85 12.46
C SER A 188 -6.19 5.92 11.25
N ILE A 189 -5.25 4.96 11.31
CA ILE A 189 -4.97 4.00 10.25
C ILE A 189 -5.12 2.59 10.81
N ILE A 190 -5.89 1.75 10.11
CA ILE A 190 -5.98 0.32 10.38
C ILE A 190 -5.50 -0.46 9.16
N ILE A 191 -4.43 -1.23 9.32
CA ILE A 191 -3.97 -2.18 8.30
C ILE A 191 -4.91 -3.39 8.29
N TYR A 192 -5.36 -3.83 7.11
CA TYR A 192 -6.30 -4.96 7.00
C TYR A 192 -6.02 -5.91 5.83
N GLY A 193 -5.02 -5.61 5.00
CA GLY A 193 -4.60 -6.49 3.93
C GLY A 193 -3.17 -6.24 3.50
N LEU A 194 -2.45 -7.31 3.17
CA LEU A 194 -1.19 -7.26 2.43
C LEU A 194 -1.49 -7.61 0.98
N LEU A 195 -1.22 -6.69 0.06
CA LEU A 195 -1.31 -6.91 -1.38
C LEU A 195 0.06 -7.34 -1.91
N ILE A 196 0.06 -8.38 -2.72
CA ILE A 196 1.26 -8.97 -3.33
C ILE A 196 1.04 -9.10 -4.83
N SER A 197 2.05 -8.73 -5.60
CA SER A 197 2.19 -9.04 -7.02
C SER A 197 3.48 -9.83 -7.21
N LEU A 198 3.41 -10.90 -8.00
CA LEU A 198 4.55 -11.67 -8.46
C LEU A 198 4.58 -11.56 -9.99
N GLN A 199 5.68 -11.05 -10.53
CA GLN A 199 5.95 -11.06 -11.96
C GLN A 199 7.10 -12.05 -12.19
N GLY A 200 6.97 -12.96 -13.16
CA GLY A 200 8.06 -13.87 -13.50
C GLY A 200 9.31 -13.07 -13.88
N SER A 201 10.49 -13.52 -13.48
CA SER A 201 11.68 -13.11 -14.21
C SER A 201 11.63 -13.78 -15.57
N ASP A 202 11.63 -12.99 -16.64
CA ASP A 202 12.03 -13.52 -17.95
C ASP A 202 13.54 -13.83 -17.85
N ASP A 203 13.88 -14.94 -17.20
CA ASP A 203 15.20 -15.55 -17.33
C ASP A 203 15.19 -16.24 -18.70
N GLY A 204 15.33 -15.40 -19.73
CA GLY A 204 15.45 -15.84 -21.11
C GLY A 204 16.54 -16.89 -21.22
N SER A 205 16.14 -18.11 -21.56
CA SER A 205 16.98 -19.00 -22.33
C SER A 205 17.42 -18.29 -23.62
N ASP A 206 18.71 -18.43 -23.92
CA ASP A 206 19.46 -18.09 -25.14
C ASP A 206 20.09 -16.70 -25.30
N SER A 207 21.41 -16.66 -25.07
CA SER A 207 22.37 -16.43 -26.16
C SER A 207 23.78 -16.88 -25.75
N ASP A 208 24.12 -18.12 -26.13
CA ASP A 208 25.45 -18.39 -26.68
C ASP A 208 25.57 -17.57 -27.97
N TRP A 209 26.49 -16.60 -28.02
CA TRP A 209 27.32 -16.19 -29.18
C TRP A 209 28.46 -15.28 -28.70
#